data_AF-A0A2K6PWE2-F1
#
_entry.id   AF-A0A2K6PWE2-F1
#
_cell.length_a   1.000
_cell.length_b   1.000
_cell.length_c   1.000
_cell.angle_alpha   90.00
_cell.angle_beta   90.00
_cell.angle_gamma   90.00
#
_symmetry.space_group_name_H-M   'P 1'
#
loop_
_entity.id
_entity.type
_entity.pdbx_description
1 polymer ?
#
loop_
_entity_poly.entity_id
_entity_poly.type
_entity_poly.pdbx_seq_one_letter_code
_entity_poly.pdbx_strand_id
1 'polypeptide(L)'
;SYLPWFEVFYKLLNILADYTTKRQENQWNELLETLHKLPIPDPGVSVHLSVHSYFTVPDTRELPSIPENRNLTEYFVAVDVNNMLHLYASMLYERRILIICSKLSTLTACIHGSAAMLYPMYWQHVYIPVLPPHLLDYCCAPMPYLIGIHLSLMEKVRNMALDDVVILNVDTNTLETPFDDLQSLPNDVISSLKNRLKKVSTTTGDGVARAFLKAQAAFFGSYRNALKIEPEEPITFCEEAFVSHYRSGAMRQFLQNATQLQLFKQFIDGRLDLLNSGEGFSDVFEEEINMGEYA
;
A
#
# COMPACT_ATOMS: atom_id res chain seq x y z
N SER A 1 3.57 -12.14 13.70
CA SER A 1 3.19 -10.95 14.48
C SER A 1 2.09 -10.22 13.74
N TYR A 2 1.11 -9.64 14.44
CA TYR A 2 0.13 -8.74 13.81
C TYR A 2 0.65 -7.31 13.65
N LEU A 3 1.77 -6.97 14.29
CA LEU A 3 2.39 -5.65 14.21
C LEU A 3 3.21 -5.52 12.92
N PRO A 4 3.01 -4.47 12.10
CA PRO A 4 3.68 -4.31 10.81
C PRO A 4 5.09 -3.71 10.94
N TRP A 5 5.87 -4.14 11.94
CA TRP A 5 7.19 -3.56 12.24
C TRP A 5 8.32 -4.24 11.46
N PHE A 6 8.28 -4.16 10.13
CA PHE A 6 9.24 -4.84 9.25
C PHE A 6 10.70 -4.57 9.62
N GLU A 7 11.05 -3.30 9.84
CA GLU A 7 12.42 -2.88 10.15
C GLU A 7 12.89 -3.40 11.50
N VAL A 8 12.00 -3.40 12.50
CA VAL A 8 12.28 -3.91 13.84
C VAL A 8 12.48 -5.42 13.78
N PHE A 9 11.51 -6.16 13.22
CA PHE A 9 11.60 -7.61 13.13
C PHE A 9 12.77 -8.08 12.27
N TYR A 10 13.11 -7.36 11.20
CA TYR A 10 14.30 -7.67 10.42
C TYR A 10 15.58 -7.58 11.27
N LYS A 11 15.75 -6.50 12.05
CA LYS A 11 16.91 -6.34 12.95
C LYS A 11 16.93 -7.43 14.01
N LEU A 12 15.77 -7.73 14.61
CA LEU A 12 15.65 -8.78 15.64
C LEU A 12 16.01 -10.16 15.10
N LEU A 13 15.53 -10.53 13.90
CA LEU A 13 15.87 -11.81 13.27
C LEU A 13 17.38 -11.97 13.04
N ASN A 14 18.09 -10.89 12.65
CA ASN A 14 19.55 -10.95 12.50
C ASN A 14 20.27 -11.14 13.84
N ILE A 15 19.79 -10.48 14.91
CA ILE A 15 20.34 -10.67 16.27
C ILE A 15 20.14 -12.12 16.72
N LEU A 16 18.93 -12.67 16.52
CA LEU A 16 18.62 -14.06 16.87
C LEU A 16 19.47 -15.05 16.07
N ALA A 17 19.72 -14.79 14.79
CA ALA A 17 20.60 -15.60 13.95
C ALA A 17 22.07 -15.56 14.43
N ASP A 18 22.56 -14.40 14.85
CA ASP A 18 23.91 -14.24 15.42
C ASP A 18 24.06 -15.02 16.73
N TYR A 19 23.09 -14.90 17.65
CA TYR A 19 23.07 -15.70 18.88
C TYR A 19 23.03 -17.20 18.61
N THR A 20 22.25 -17.63 17.62
CA THR A 20 22.18 -19.03 17.22
C THR A 20 23.54 -19.53 16.71
N THR A 21 24.21 -18.73 15.88
CA THR A 21 25.53 -19.07 15.32
C THR A 21 26.62 -19.11 16.41
N LYS A 22 26.54 -18.21 17.39
CA LYS A 22 27.45 -18.15 18.55
C LYS A 22 27.10 -19.13 19.68
N ARG A 23 26.03 -19.92 19.53
CA ARG A 23 25.50 -20.85 20.55
C ARG A 23 25.18 -20.18 21.89
N GLN A 24 24.64 -18.97 21.82
CA GLN A 24 24.27 -18.13 22.96
C GLN A 24 22.81 -18.38 23.39
N GLU A 25 22.49 -19.61 23.78
CA GLU A 25 21.10 -20.05 24.04
C GLU A 25 20.41 -19.26 25.17
N ASN A 26 21.13 -18.89 26.23
CA ASN A 26 20.57 -18.12 27.34
C ASN A 26 20.08 -16.74 26.87
N GLN A 27 20.90 -16.03 26.09
CA GLN A 27 20.58 -14.69 25.57
C GLN A 27 19.46 -14.75 24.53
N TRP A 28 19.44 -15.83 23.74
CA TRP A 28 18.36 -16.10 22.80
C TRP A 28 17.01 -16.29 23.51
N ASN A 29 16.98 -17.12 24.56
CA ASN A 29 15.76 -17.37 25.36
C ASN A 29 15.30 -16.11 26.11
N GLU A 30 16.22 -15.41 26.78
CA GLU A 30 15.92 -14.18 27.51
C GLU A 30 15.32 -13.09 26.61
N LEU A 31 15.87 -12.91 25.40
CA LEU A 31 15.36 -11.95 24.42
C LEU A 31 13.94 -12.28 23.99
N LEU A 32 13.65 -13.55 23.68
CA LEU A 32 12.32 -13.98 23.25
C LEU A 32 11.30 -13.90 24.39
N GLU A 33 11.66 -14.29 25.60
CA GLU A 33 10.79 -14.15 26.76
C GLU A 33 10.46 -12.68 27.05
N THR A 34 11.46 -11.81 26.98
CA THR A 34 11.28 -10.37 27.19
C THR A 34 10.34 -9.79 26.13
N LEU A 35 10.57 -10.12 24.85
CA LEU A 35 9.71 -9.67 23.75
C LEU A 35 8.28 -10.22 23.85
N HIS A 36 8.11 -11.46 24.29
CA HIS A 36 6.79 -12.07 24.41
C HIS A 36 5.96 -11.50 25.57
N LYS A 37 6.62 -11.13 26.68
CA LYS A 37 5.99 -10.53 27.86
C LYS A 37 5.79 -9.01 27.73
N LEU A 38 6.46 -8.36 26.78
CA LEU A 38 6.38 -6.92 26.57
C LEU A 38 4.95 -6.53 26.13
N PRO A 39 4.25 -5.63 26.85
CA PRO A 39 2.99 -5.07 26.38
C PRO A 39 3.24 -4.26 25.10
N ILE A 40 2.23 -4.14 24.23
CA ILE A 40 2.38 -3.38 22.99
C ILE A 40 2.66 -1.90 23.34
N PRO A 41 3.87 -1.39 23.06
CA PRO A 41 4.28 -0.03 23.38
C PRO A 41 3.66 0.99 22.40
N ASP A 42 3.53 2.22 22.88
CA ASP A 42 3.06 3.34 22.05
C ASP A 42 4.09 3.73 20.96
N PRO A 43 3.62 4.27 19.82
CA PRO A 43 4.49 4.81 18.76
C PRO A 43 5.54 5.81 19.27
N GLY A 44 6.74 5.77 18.71
CA GLY A 44 7.84 6.68 19.04
C GLY A 44 8.61 6.35 20.34
N VAL A 45 8.12 5.41 21.15
CA VAL A 45 8.80 4.99 22.39
C VAL A 45 10.04 4.14 22.07
N SER A 46 11.14 4.38 22.79
CA SER A 46 12.32 3.50 22.73
C SER A 46 12.17 2.34 23.71
N VAL A 47 12.15 1.12 23.19
CA VAL A 47 12.08 -0.12 23.97
C VAL A 47 13.48 -0.71 24.09
N HIS A 48 13.96 -0.86 25.33
CA HIS A 48 15.22 -1.51 25.63
C HIS A 48 15.00 -3.00 25.92
N LEU A 49 15.63 -3.87 25.13
CA LEU A 49 15.58 -5.32 25.28
C LEU A 49 16.79 -5.86 26.06
N SER A 50 17.94 -5.20 25.93
CA SER A 50 19.15 -5.49 26.69
C SER A 50 20.04 -4.24 26.77
N VAL A 51 21.18 -4.33 27.47
CA VAL A 51 22.16 -3.23 27.60
C VAL A 51 22.61 -2.68 26.24
N HIS A 52 22.64 -3.51 25.20
CA HIS A 52 23.12 -3.14 23.86
C HIS A 52 22.07 -3.31 22.76
N SER A 53 20.80 -3.55 23.12
CA SER A 53 19.74 -3.82 22.15
C SER A 53 18.49 -3.04 22.50
N TYR A 54 18.10 -2.12 21.62
CA TYR A 54 16.89 -1.33 21.73
C TYR A 54 16.31 -1.05 20.35
N PHE A 55 15.03 -0.69 20.29
CA PHE A 55 14.40 -0.20 19.06
C PHE A 55 13.37 0.88 19.38
N THR A 56 13.16 1.80 18.44
CA THR A 56 12.07 2.76 18.50
C THR A 56 10.83 2.17 17.84
N VAL A 57 9.69 2.28 18.50
CA VAL A 57 8.41 1.80 17.98
C VAL A 57 8.01 2.64 16.77
N PRO A 58 7.80 2.03 15.59
CA PRO A 58 7.38 2.76 14.39
C PRO A 58 6.00 3.40 14.58
N ASP A 59 5.82 4.64 14.08
CA ASP A 59 4.50 5.25 13.96
C ASP A 59 3.90 4.91 12.60
N THR A 60 2.77 4.19 12.60
CA THR A 60 2.07 3.78 11.37
C THR A 60 1.31 4.94 10.70
N ARG A 61 1.25 6.12 11.33
CA ARG A 61 0.62 7.32 10.77
C ARG A 61 1.57 8.13 9.88
N GLU A 62 2.88 7.90 10.00
CA GLU A 62 3.88 8.57 9.19
C GLU A 62 3.97 7.97 7.78
N LEU A 63 4.29 8.81 6.80
CA LEU A 63 4.54 8.32 5.45
C LEU A 63 5.84 7.50 5.41
N PRO A 64 5.87 6.37 4.70
CA PRO A 64 7.09 5.60 4.54
C PRO A 64 8.15 6.42 3.79
N SER A 65 9.37 6.42 4.31
CA SER A 65 10.51 7.13 3.73
C SER A 65 11.57 6.20 3.13
N ILE A 66 12.32 6.68 2.16
CA ILE A 66 13.48 6.01 1.58
C ILE A 66 14.76 6.66 2.14
N PRO A 67 15.72 5.89 2.68
CA PRO A 67 15.84 4.43 2.66
C PRO A 67 15.30 3.68 3.89
N GLU A 68 14.63 4.37 4.83
CA GLU A 68 14.28 3.79 6.14
C GLU A 68 13.26 2.65 6.03
N ASN A 69 12.23 2.81 5.20
CA ASN A 69 11.25 1.79 4.90
C ASN A 69 11.79 0.84 3.82
N ARG A 70 12.08 -0.40 4.20
CA ARG A 70 12.73 -1.39 3.31
C ARG A 70 11.85 -1.80 2.16
N ASN A 71 10.54 -1.93 2.40
CA ASN A 71 9.59 -2.37 1.38
C ASN A 71 9.45 -1.31 0.28
N LEU A 72 9.26 -0.04 0.64
CA LEU A 72 9.18 1.05 -0.32
C LEU A 72 10.51 1.25 -1.06
N THR A 73 11.62 1.18 -0.35
CA THR A 73 12.97 1.34 -0.94
C THR A 73 13.23 0.28 -2.01
N GLU A 74 13.03 -0.99 -1.66
CA GLU A 74 13.26 -2.10 -2.61
C GLU A 74 12.26 -2.06 -3.76
N TYR A 75 10.97 -1.73 -3.52
CA TYR A 75 9.99 -1.55 -4.58
C TYR A 75 10.39 -0.46 -5.58
N PHE A 76 10.80 0.71 -5.08
CA PHE A 76 11.22 1.84 -5.92
C PHE A 76 12.50 1.55 -6.72
N VAL A 77 13.42 0.76 -6.14
CA VAL A 77 14.67 0.36 -6.81
C VAL A 77 14.42 -0.73 -7.86
N ALA A 78 13.51 -1.67 -7.59
CA ALA A 78 13.30 -2.85 -8.42
C ALA A 78 12.30 -2.62 -9.57
N VAL A 79 11.35 -1.68 -9.42
CA VAL A 79 10.26 -1.47 -10.38
C VAL A 79 10.37 -0.12 -11.06
N ASP A 80 10.39 -0.11 -12.39
CA ASP A 80 10.42 1.10 -13.19
C ASP A 80 9.21 1.99 -12.93
N VAL A 81 9.41 3.31 -12.95
CA VAL A 81 8.34 4.30 -12.73
C VAL A 81 7.11 4.05 -13.60
N ASN A 82 7.27 3.63 -14.86
CA ASN A 82 6.12 3.32 -15.73
C ASN A 82 5.33 2.12 -15.19
N ASN A 83 6.01 1.05 -14.76
CA ASN A 83 5.36 -0.14 -14.19
C ASN A 83 4.71 0.18 -12.84
N MET A 84 5.32 1.05 -12.02
CA MET A 84 4.70 1.54 -10.79
C MET A 84 3.36 2.23 -11.08
N LEU A 85 3.29 3.06 -12.12
CA LEU A 85 2.05 3.74 -12.53
C LEU A 85 1.00 2.74 -13.02
N HIS A 86 1.39 1.73 -13.80
CA HIS A 86 0.47 0.70 -14.26
C HIS A 86 -0.06 -0.18 -13.12
N LEU A 87 0.79 -0.59 -12.18
CA LEU A 87 0.36 -1.31 -10.98
C LEU A 87 -0.60 -0.47 -10.16
N TYR A 88 -0.26 0.80 -9.93
CA TYR A 88 -1.11 1.73 -9.21
C TYR A 88 -2.48 1.89 -9.88
N ALA A 89 -2.52 2.08 -11.20
CA ALA A 89 -3.77 2.11 -11.94
C ALA A 89 -4.55 0.81 -11.78
N SER A 90 -3.91 -0.34 -11.97
CA SER A 90 -4.55 -1.66 -11.83
C SER A 90 -5.14 -1.88 -10.44
N MET A 91 -4.50 -1.36 -9.38
CA MET A 91 -5.05 -1.40 -8.02
C MET A 91 -6.26 -0.49 -7.86
N LEU A 92 -6.26 0.71 -8.46
CA LEU A 92 -7.42 1.60 -8.49
C LEU A 92 -8.60 1.06 -9.29
N TYR A 93 -8.41 0.02 -10.11
CA TYR A 93 -9.49 -0.71 -10.77
C TYR A 93 -9.77 -2.07 -10.12
N GLU A 94 -9.19 -2.34 -8.95
CA GLU A 94 -9.29 -3.61 -8.23
C GLU A 94 -9.08 -4.83 -9.15
N ARG A 95 -8.01 -4.79 -9.97
CA ARG A 95 -7.68 -5.90 -10.86
C ARG A 95 -7.14 -7.10 -10.08
N ARG A 96 -7.12 -8.24 -10.78
CA ARG A 96 -6.35 -9.43 -10.39
C ARG A 96 -4.89 -9.22 -10.76
N ILE A 97 -4.02 -9.03 -9.78
CA ILE A 97 -2.62 -8.64 -9.97
C ILE A 97 -1.69 -9.72 -9.45
N LEU A 98 -0.79 -10.19 -10.32
CA LEU A 98 0.33 -11.06 -9.99
C LEU A 98 1.64 -10.30 -10.12
N ILE A 99 2.43 -10.27 -9.05
CA ILE A 99 3.82 -9.81 -9.09
C ILE A 99 4.72 -11.04 -9.05
N ILE A 100 5.71 -11.09 -9.94
CA ILE A 100 6.64 -12.21 -10.08
C ILE A 100 8.07 -11.71 -9.89
N CYS A 101 8.86 -12.44 -9.11
CA CYS A 101 10.28 -12.16 -8.92
C CYS A 101 11.03 -13.44 -8.49
N SER A 102 12.30 -13.56 -8.86
CA SER A 102 13.19 -14.65 -8.40
C SER A 102 13.72 -14.44 -6.98
N LYS A 103 13.60 -13.24 -6.41
CA LYS A 103 14.03 -12.93 -5.05
C LYS A 103 12.82 -12.68 -4.17
N LEU A 104 12.64 -13.51 -3.13
CA LEU A 104 11.51 -13.37 -2.20
C LEU A 104 11.50 -12.02 -1.47
N SER A 105 12.68 -11.47 -1.14
CA SER A 105 12.78 -10.15 -0.50
C SER A 105 12.19 -9.05 -1.39
N THR A 106 12.58 -9.03 -2.67
CA THR A 106 12.11 -8.08 -3.67
C THR A 106 10.62 -8.30 -3.96
N LEU A 107 10.19 -9.56 -4.05
CA LEU A 107 8.78 -9.93 -4.25
C LEU A 107 7.87 -9.37 -3.15
N THR A 108 8.16 -9.67 -1.89
CA THR A 108 7.37 -9.18 -0.75
C THR A 108 7.42 -7.68 -0.64
N ALA A 109 8.60 -7.09 -0.87
CA ALA A 109 8.76 -5.64 -0.83
C ALA A 109 7.92 -4.94 -1.90
N CYS A 110 7.86 -5.48 -3.13
CA CYS A 110 7.02 -4.93 -4.19
C CYS A 110 5.53 -5.03 -3.83
N ILE A 111 5.07 -6.15 -3.25
CA ILE A 111 3.67 -6.31 -2.83
C ILE A 111 3.31 -5.34 -1.69
N HIS A 112 4.14 -5.23 -0.64
CA HIS A 112 3.91 -4.32 0.48
C HIS A 112 4.06 -2.85 0.07
N GLY A 113 5.12 -2.53 -0.69
CA GLY A 113 5.45 -1.19 -1.15
C GLY A 113 4.41 -0.62 -2.10
N SER A 114 3.95 -1.41 -3.08
CA SER A 114 2.88 -0.98 -4.00
C SER A 114 1.55 -0.76 -3.28
N ALA A 115 1.11 -1.69 -2.42
CA ALA A 115 -0.13 -1.55 -1.67
C ALA A 115 -0.11 -0.33 -0.73
N ALA A 116 1.04 -0.02 -0.11
CA ALA A 116 1.18 1.16 0.76
C ALA A 116 0.99 2.49 0.00
N MET A 117 1.18 2.53 -1.32
CA MET A 117 0.95 3.73 -2.14
C MET A 117 -0.53 4.06 -2.34
N LEU A 118 -1.45 3.19 -1.89
CA LEU A 118 -2.89 3.46 -1.88
C LEU A 118 -3.33 4.34 -0.70
N TYR A 119 -2.45 4.60 0.28
CA TYR A 119 -2.78 5.40 1.47
C TYR A 119 -3.47 6.72 1.08
N PRO A 120 -4.60 7.09 1.73
CA PRO A 120 -5.14 6.55 2.99
C PRO A 120 -6.02 5.30 2.82
N MET A 121 -6.19 4.82 1.60
CA MET A 121 -6.95 3.60 1.30
C MET A 121 -6.04 2.39 1.41
N TYR A 122 -6.65 1.24 1.67
CA TYR A 122 -5.94 -0.03 1.78
C TYR A 122 -6.60 -1.05 0.87
N TRP A 123 -5.80 -1.96 0.33
CA TRP A 123 -6.31 -3.10 -0.43
C TRP A 123 -7.22 -3.96 0.44
N GLN A 124 -8.45 -4.21 -0.02
CA GLN A 124 -9.48 -4.91 0.78
C GLN A 124 -9.71 -6.37 0.37
N HIS A 125 -9.15 -6.78 -0.76
CA HIS A 125 -9.37 -8.11 -1.32
C HIS A 125 -8.23 -9.06 -0.94
N VAL A 126 -8.16 -10.22 -1.61
CA VAL A 126 -7.13 -11.23 -1.35
C VAL A 126 -5.74 -10.61 -1.47
N TYR A 127 -4.94 -10.77 -0.41
CA TYR A 127 -3.61 -10.19 -0.28
C TYR A 127 -2.62 -11.25 0.19
N ILE A 128 -1.77 -11.73 -0.72
CA ILE A 128 -0.82 -12.81 -0.42
C ILE A 128 0.57 -12.41 -0.94
N PRO A 129 1.44 -11.84 -0.09
CA PRO A 129 2.77 -11.37 -0.51
C PRO A 129 3.68 -12.44 -1.13
N VAL A 130 3.54 -13.70 -0.71
CA VAL A 130 4.18 -14.86 -1.35
C VAL A 130 3.21 -16.03 -1.31
N LEU A 131 2.78 -16.51 -2.47
CA LEU A 131 1.90 -17.66 -2.60
C LEU A 131 2.72 -18.96 -2.57
N PRO A 132 2.45 -19.87 -1.62
CA PRO A 132 3.09 -21.18 -1.59
C PRO A 132 2.69 -22.08 -2.77
N PRO A 133 3.53 -23.07 -3.17
CA PRO A 133 3.26 -23.94 -4.32
C PRO A 133 1.97 -24.77 -4.22
N HIS A 134 1.51 -25.10 -3.01
CA HIS A 134 0.32 -25.91 -2.78
C HIS A 134 -0.98 -25.08 -2.80
N LEU A 135 -0.88 -23.75 -2.92
CA LEU A 135 -2.02 -22.83 -2.99
C LEU A 135 -2.11 -22.13 -4.35
N LEU A 136 -1.41 -22.63 -5.39
CA LEU A 136 -1.41 -22.00 -6.72
C LEU A 136 -2.81 -21.89 -7.34
N ASP A 137 -3.75 -22.77 -6.96
CA ASP A 137 -5.14 -22.73 -7.42
C ASP A 137 -5.86 -21.42 -7.04
N TYR A 138 -5.37 -20.69 -6.03
CA TYR A 138 -5.89 -19.36 -5.70
C TYR A 138 -5.64 -18.31 -6.79
N CYS A 139 -4.70 -18.54 -7.71
CA CYS A 139 -4.52 -17.65 -8.87
C CYS A 139 -5.75 -17.65 -9.80
N CYS A 140 -6.56 -18.71 -9.79
CA CYS A 140 -7.79 -18.80 -10.58
C CYS A 140 -9.01 -18.16 -9.89
N ALA A 141 -8.81 -17.50 -8.74
CA ALA A 141 -9.86 -16.81 -8.02
C ALA A 141 -10.52 -15.72 -8.90
N PRO A 142 -11.86 -15.69 -9.04
CA PRO A 142 -12.54 -14.67 -9.85
C PRO A 142 -12.59 -13.28 -9.20
N MET A 143 -12.37 -13.19 -7.89
CA MET A 143 -12.34 -11.93 -7.15
C MET A 143 -11.00 -11.19 -7.37
N PRO A 144 -10.96 -9.86 -7.16
CA PRO A 144 -9.71 -9.13 -7.15
C PRO A 144 -8.69 -9.72 -6.18
N TYR A 145 -7.41 -9.64 -6.54
CA TYR A 145 -6.33 -10.09 -5.66
C TYR A 145 -5.03 -9.35 -5.96
N LEU A 146 -4.16 -9.30 -4.96
CA LEU A 146 -2.77 -8.88 -5.09
C LEU A 146 -1.89 -10.00 -4.53
N ILE A 147 -1.24 -10.74 -5.42
CA ILE A 147 -0.51 -11.96 -5.07
C ILE A 147 0.93 -11.90 -5.61
N GLY A 148 1.89 -12.27 -4.77
CA GLY A 148 3.28 -12.48 -5.16
C GLY A 148 3.57 -13.95 -5.47
N ILE A 149 4.22 -14.23 -6.60
CA ILE A 149 4.62 -15.58 -6.99
C ILE A 149 6.13 -15.62 -7.26
N HIS A 150 6.82 -16.59 -6.66
CA HIS A 150 8.22 -16.81 -6.96
C HIS A 150 8.39 -17.31 -8.41
N LEU A 151 9.37 -16.77 -9.14
CA LEU A 151 9.57 -17.04 -10.57
C LEU A 151 9.60 -18.54 -10.92
N SER A 152 10.15 -19.40 -10.05
CA SER A 152 10.19 -20.86 -10.27
C SER A 152 8.82 -21.53 -10.37
N LEU A 153 7.75 -20.88 -9.90
CA LEU A 153 6.39 -21.39 -9.97
C LEU A 153 5.63 -20.87 -11.20
N MET A 154 6.20 -19.91 -11.93
CA MET A 154 5.47 -19.22 -12.99
C MET A 154 5.09 -20.15 -14.15
N GLU A 155 5.92 -21.15 -14.46
CA GLU A 155 5.59 -22.14 -15.50
C GLU A 155 4.31 -22.89 -15.17
N LYS A 156 4.11 -23.27 -13.89
CA LYS A 156 2.87 -23.91 -13.44
C LYS A 156 1.67 -22.98 -13.57
N VAL A 157 1.86 -21.73 -13.16
CA VAL A 157 0.82 -20.69 -13.19
C VAL A 157 0.39 -20.37 -14.63
N ARG A 158 1.32 -20.33 -15.59
CA ARG A 158 1.00 -20.13 -17.03
C ARG A 158 0.18 -21.27 -17.63
N ASN A 159 0.30 -22.48 -17.08
CA ASN A 159 -0.50 -23.62 -17.52
C ASN A 159 -1.93 -23.61 -16.93
N MET A 160 -2.21 -22.69 -16.01
CA MET A 160 -3.55 -22.48 -15.45
C MET A 160 -4.31 -21.51 -16.36
N ALA A 161 -5.63 -21.67 -16.44
CA ALA A 161 -6.48 -20.72 -17.15
C ALA A 161 -6.59 -19.43 -16.34
N LEU A 162 -5.73 -18.45 -16.67
CA LEU A 162 -5.73 -17.11 -16.09
C LEU A 162 -6.27 -16.11 -17.10
N ASP A 163 -7.59 -15.91 -17.08
CA ASP A 163 -8.22 -14.85 -17.87
C ASP A 163 -8.15 -13.52 -17.11
N ASP A 164 -7.97 -12.41 -17.81
CA ASP A 164 -7.97 -11.02 -17.30
C ASP A 164 -7.16 -10.76 -16.01
N VAL A 165 -5.87 -11.13 -16.04
CA VAL A 165 -4.90 -10.92 -14.94
C VAL A 165 -3.81 -9.95 -15.40
N VAL A 166 -3.44 -9.01 -14.52
CA VAL A 166 -2.27 -8.14 -14.69
C VAL A 166 -1.05 -8.84 -14.10
N ILE A 167 0.00 -9.01 -14.90
CA ILE A 167 1.20 -9.73 -14.50
C ILE A 167 2.42 -8.82 -14.65
N LEU A 168 3.10 -8.53 -13.53
CA LEU A 168 4.39 -7.84 -13.54
C LEU A 168 5.51 -8.82 -13.21
N ASN A 169 6.43 -9.03 -14.14
CA ASN A 169 7.71 -9.66 -13.84
C ASN A 169 8.74 -8.58 -13.48
N VAL A 170 9.11 -8.53 -12.20
CA VAL A 170 10.03 -7.54 -11.63
C VAL A 170 11.47 -7.77 -12.12
N ASP A 171 11.87 -9.01 -12.36
CA ASP A 171 13.25 -9.32 -12.79
C ASP A 171 13.56 -8.72 -14.16
N THR A 172 12.56 -8.64 -15.04
CA THR A 172 12.67 -8.10 -16.40
C THR A 172 11.97 -6.76 -16.58
N ASN A 173 11.29 -6.25 -15.54
CA ASN A 173 10.39 -5.09 -15.64
C ASN A 173 9.37 -5.19 -16.79
N THR A 174 8.89 -6.40 -17.07
CA THR A 174 7.89 -6.64 -18.13
C THR A 174 6.51 -6.76 -17.52
N LEU A 175 5.60 -5.89 -17.96
CA LEU A 175 4.19 -5.91 -17.59
C LEU A 175 3.36 -6.51 -18.74
N GLU A 176 2.56 -7.54 -18.43
CA GLU A 176 1.55 -8.11 -19.30
C GLU A 176 0.18 -7.72 -18.72
N THR A 177 -0.63 -6.97 -19.47
CA THR A 177 -1.97 -6.55 -19.05
C THR A 177 -2.93 -6.55 -20.24
N PRO A 178 -4.13 -7.11 -20.12
CA PRO A 178 -5.19 -6.98 -21.13
C PRO A 178 -5.99 -5.68 -20.99
N PHE A 179 -5.69 -4.85 -19.99
CA PHE A 179 -6.43 -3.64 -19.66
C PHE A 179 -5.64 -2.35 -19.98
N ASP A 180 -6.37 -1.32 -20.39
CA ASP A 180 -5.87 0.06 -20.59
C ASP A 180 -6.22 0.96 -19.38
N ASP A 181 -6.01 0.43 -18.16
CA ASP A 181 -6.38 1.10 -16.91
C ASP A 181 -5.66 2.44 -16.72
N LEU A 182 -4.37 2.50 -17.04
CA LEU A 182 -3.57 3.73 -16.89
C LEU A 182 -4.05 4.84 -17.81
N GLN A 183 -4.46 4.49 -19.04
CA GLN A 183 -4.99 5.42 -20.04
C GLN A 183 -6.38 5.92 -19.68
N SER A 184 -7.12 5.16 -18.87
CA SER A 184 -8.44 5.52 -18.37
C SER A 184 -8.38 6.50 -17.20
N LEU A 185 -7.20 6.71 -16.59
CA LEU A 185 -6.99 7.70 -15.54
C LEU A 185 -6.76 9.11 -16.11
N PRO A 186 -7.18 10.16 -15.40
CA PRO A 186 -6.86 11.56 -15.71
C PRO A 186 -5.36 11.82 -15.95
N ASN A 187 -5.02 12.17 -17.19
CA ASN A 187 -3.63 12.32 -17.64
C ASN A 187 -2.84 13.42 -16.91
N ASP A 188 -3.50 14.48 -16.47
CA ASP A 188 -2.89 15.56 -15.69
C ASP A 188 -2.36 15.06 -14.34
N VAL A 189 -3.16 14.25 -13.64
CA VAL A 189 -2.75 13.64 -12.36
C VAL A 189 -1.60 12.65 -12.58
N ILE A 190 -1.72 11.77 -13.58
CA ILE A 190 -0.69 10.76 -13.89
C ILE A 190 0.61 11.40 -14.36
N SER A 191 0.56 12.43 -15.21
CA SER A 191 1.76 13.14 -15.67
C SER A 191 2.45 13.88 -14.52
N SER A 192 1.69 14.50 -13.61
CA SER A 192 2.21 15.11 -12.39
C SER A 192 2.92 14.08 -11.49
N LEU A 193 2.28 12.92 -11.24
CA LEU A 193 2.86 11.82 -10.48
C LEU A 193 4.15 11.31 -11.12
N LYS A 194 4.12 10.99 -12.43
CA LYS A 194 5.28 10.53 -13.20
C LYS A 194 6.45 11.51 -13.13
N ASN A 195 6.15 12.81 -13.26
CA ASN A 195 7.16 13.86 -13.20
C ASN A 195 7.79 13.98 -11.82
N ARG A 196 7.02 13.75 -10.74
CA ARG A 196 7.56 13.73 -9.36
C ARG A 196 8.45 12.51 -9.14
N LEU A 197 8.00 11.31 -9.52
CA LEU A 197 8.76 10.08 -9.34
C LEU A 197 10.09 10.06 -10.10
N LYS A 198 10.19 10.77 -11.23
CA LYS A 198 11.44 10.90 -11.99
C LYS A 198 12.44 11.92 -11.42
N LYS A 199 12.03 12.78 -10.48
CA LYS A 199 12.93 13.76 -9.88
C LYS A 199 13.80 13.11 -8.82
N VAL A 200 15.12 13.25 -8.95
CA VAL A 200 16.09 12.71 -7.97
C VAL A 200 15.80 13.20 -6.56
N SER A 201 15.40 14.47 -6.39
CA SER A 201 15.05 15.05 -5.08
C SER A 201 13.83 14.41 -4.41
N THR A 202 13.03 13.64 -5.15
CA THR A 202 11.84 12.93 -4.63
C THR A 202 12.17 11.50 -4.18
N THR A 203 13.37 11.01 -4.47
CA THR A 203 13.77 9.61 -4.20
C THR A 203 14.19 9.35 -2.76
N THR A 204 14.45 10.39 -1.97
CA THR A 204 14.89 10.29 -0.56
C THR A 204 13.84 10.88 0.38
N GLY A 205 13.78 10.40 1.60
CA GLY A 205 12.74 10.80 2.56
C GLY A 205 11.36 10.30 2.13
N ASP A 206 10.32 11.04 2.46
CA ASP A 206 8.93 10.68 2.16
C ASP A 206 8.48 11.03 0.72
N GLY A 207 9.38 11.51 -0.13
CA GLY A 207 9.04 12.12 -1.42
C GLY A 207 8.24 11.20 -2.36
N VAL A 208 8.59 9.90 -2.42
CA VAL A 208 7.86 8.91 -3.23
C VAL A 208 6.46 8.71 -2.68
N ALA A 209 6.31 8.40 -1.39
CA ALA A 209 5.02 8.20 -0.75
C ALA A 209 4.12 9.45 -0.86
N ARG A 210 4.71 10.63 -0.65
CA ARG A 210 4.03 11.93 -0.80
C ARG A 210 3.61 12.21 -2.24
N ALA A 211 4.35 11.75 -3.25
CA ALA A 211 3.93 11.88 -4.65
C ALA A 211 2.65 11.08 -4.92
N PHE A 212 2.56 9.84 -4.43
CA PHE A 212 1.34 9.03 -4.51
C PHE A 212 0.21 9.61 -3.66
N LEU A 213 0.49 10.10 -2.46
CA LEU A 213 -0.50 10.81 -1.62
C LEU A 213 -1.12 11.99 -2.36
N LYS A 214 -0.32 12.81 -3.05
CA LYS A 214 -0.81 13.92 -3.87
C LYS A 214 -1.69 13.45 -5.03
N ALA A 215 -1.37 12.30 -5.63
CA ALA A 215 -2.23 11.70 -6.65
C ALA A 215 -3.55 11.21 -6.05
N GLN A 216 -3.52 10.54 -4.90
CA GLN A 216 -4.72 10.15 -4.15
C GLN A 216 -5.59 11.37 -3.82
N ALA A 217 -4.99 12.47 -3.35
CA ALA A 217 -5.72 13.70 -3.03
C ALA A 217 -6.32 14.34 -4.29
N ALA A 218 -5.61 14.32 -5.42
CA ALA A 218 -6.12 14.83 -6.68
C ALA A 218 -7.29 13.99 -7.25
N PHE A 219 -7.24 12.67 -7.07
CA PHE A 219 -8.32 11.76 -7.51
C PHE A 219 -9.53 11.81 -6.59
N PHE A 220 -9.31 11.74 -5.28
CA PHE A 220 -10.37 11.46 -4.31
C PHE A 220 -10.66 12.61 -3.36
N GLY A 221 -9.86 13.68 -3.33
CA GLY A 221 -9.97 14.75 -2.33
C GLY A 221 -11.30 15.51 -2.32
N SER A 222 -11.98 15.56 -3.47
CA SER A 222 -13.32 16.14 -3.59
C SER A 222 -14.42 15.34 -2.88
N TYR A 223 -14.12 14.18 -2.28
CA TYR A 223 -15.07 13.40 -1.49
C TYR A 223 -15.68 14.23 -0.35
N ARG A 224 -14.92 15.18 0.21
CA ARG A 224 -15.40 16.11 1.24
C ARG A 224 -16.60 16.93 0.78
N ASN A 225 -16.59 17.36 -0.48
CA ASN A 225 -17.66 18.16 -1.08
C ASN A 225 -18.94 17.33 -1.33
N ALA A 226 -18.85 16.00 -1.18
CA ALA A 226 -19.96 15.07 -1.31
C ALA A 226 -20.51 14.59 0.05
N LEU A 227 -19.97 15.09 1.17
CA LEU A 227 -20.53 14.83 2.50
C LEU A 227 -21.81 15.66 2.69
N LYS A 228 -22.89 14.99 3.11
CA LYS A 228 -24.14 15.62 3.49
C LYS A 228 -24.18 15.77 5.01
N ILE A 229 -24.24 17.01 5.46
CA ILE A 229 -24.29 17.38 6.86
C ILE A 229 -25.64 18.05 7.09
N GLU A 230 -26.59 17.30 7.64
CA GLU A 230 -27.90 17.81 8.03
C GLU A 230 -27.99 17.88 9.56
N PRO A 231 -28.57 18.95 10.13
CA PRO A 231 -28.72 19.05 11.58
C PRO A 231 -29.52 17.86 12.13
N GLU A 232 -29.03 17.26 13.21
CA GLU A 232 -29.66 16.12 13.92
C GLU A 232 -29.70 14.78 13.16
N GLU A 233 -29.16 14.72 11.94
CA GLU A 233 -28.99 13.47 11.18
C GLU A 233 -27.52 13.01 11.14
N PRO A 234 -27.25 11.70 10.99
CA PRO A 234 -25.90 11.23 10.75
C PRO A 234 -25.34 11.81 9.44
N ILE A 235 -24.06 12.19 9.46
CA ILE A 235 -23.34 12.61 8.27
C ILE A 235 -23.28 11.43 7.30
N THR A 236 -23.64 11.67 6.04
CA THR A 236 -23.67 10.66 4.97
C THR A 236 -22.86 11.09 3.75
N PHE A 237 -22.57 10.15 2.86
CA PHE A 237 -21.86 10.41 1.61
C PHE A 237 -22.81 10.35 0.40
N CYS A 238 -22.73 11.32 -0.49
CA CYS A 238 -23.56 11.42 -1.69
C CYS A 238 -22.75 11.11 -2.96
N GLU A 239 -22.87 9.88 -3.47
CA GLU A 239 -22.16 9.45 -4.69
C GLU A 239 -22.43 10.35 -5.91
N GLU A 240 -23.67 10.82 -6.07
CA GLU A 240 -24.04 11.71 -7.19
C GLU A 240 -23.33 13.07 -7.11
N ALA A 241 -23.20 13.63 -5.90
CA ALA A 241 -22.48 14.88 -5.68
C ALA A 241 -20.97 14.70 -5.95
N PHE A 242 -20.41 13.57 -5.53
CA PHE A 242 -19.00 13.24 -5.76
C PHE A 242 -18.66 13.14 -7.25
N VAL A 243 -19.49 12.42 -8.02
CA VAL A 243 -19.29 12.24 -9.46
C VAL A 243 -19.55 13.53 -10.25
N SER A 244 -20.54 14.32 -9.86
CA SER A 244 -20.94 15.55 -10.58
C SER A 244 -20.01 16.74 -10.32
N HIS A 245 -19.14 16.67 -9.30
CA HIS A 245 -18.20 17.74 -8.96
C HIS A 245 -17.27 18.11 -10.14
N TYR A 246 -16.78 17.12 -10.88
CA TYR A 246 -15.86 17.37 -12.00
C TYR A 246 -16.57 17.55 -13.34
N ARG A 247 -16.14 18.60 -14.05
CA ARG A 247 -16.58 18.89 -15.43
C ARG A 247 -15.85 18.07 -16.49
N SER A 248 -14.68 17.52 -16.17
CA SER A 248 -13.89 16.68 -17.09
C SER A 248 -14.52 15.31 -17.25
N GLY A 249 -14.78 14.89 -18.50
CA GLY A 249 -15.40 13.60 -18.80
C GLY A 249 -14.58 12.40 -18.32
N ALA A 250 -13.24 12.46 -18.41
CA ALA A 250 -12.35 11.38 -17.98
C ALA A 250 -12.36 11.20 -16.45
N MET A 251 -12.27 12.31 -15.69
CA MET A 251 -12.37 12.25 -14.23
C MET A 251 -13.74 11.76 -13.80
N ARG A 252 -14.82 12.26 -14.41
CA ARG A 252 -16.18 11.81 -14.10
C ARG A 252 -16.36 10.31 -14.33
N GLN A 253 -15.87 9.77 -15.44
CA GLN A 253 -15.95 8.33 -15.73
C GLN A 253 -15.13 7.52 -14.74
N PHE A 254 -13.93 7.99 -14.38
CA PHE A 254 -13.11 7.37 -13.35
C PHE A 254 -13.83 7.33 -12.00
N LEU A 255 -14.42 8.45 -11.56
CA LEU A 255 -15.12 8.53 -10.28
C LEU A 255 -16.39 7.68 -10.23
N GLN A 256 -17.10 7.53 -11.35
CA GLN A 256 -18.23 6.60 -11.43
C GLN A 256 -17.80 5.15 -11.16
N ASN A 257 -16.65 4.75 -11.69
CA ASN A 257 -16.10 3.44 -11.40
C ASN A 257 -15.58 3.38 -9.95
N ALA A 258 -15.02 4.47 -9.45
CA ALA A 258 -14.48 4.56 -8.11
C ALA A 258 -15.49 4.30 -6.99
N THR A 259 -16.76 4.73 -7.16
CA THR A 259 -17.78 4.49 -6.12
C THR A 259 -18.11 3.00 -5.94
N GLN A 260 -17.77 2.17 -6.93
CA GLN A 260 -17.96 0.72 -6.87
C GLN A 260 -16.76 -0.03 -6.25
N LEU A 261 -15.65 0.65 -5.97
CA LEU A 261 -14.45 0.04 -5.42
C LEU A 261 -14.61 -0.23 -3.93
N GLN A 262 -14.22 -1.43 -3.50
CA GLN A 262 -14.26 -1.80 -2.09
C GLN A 262 -13.27 -0.97 -1.25
N LEU A 263 -12.07 -0.68 -1.78
CA LEU A 263 -11.08 0.16 -1.12
C LEU A 263 -11.59 1.59 -0.86
N PHE A 264 -12.38 2.14 -1.78
CA PHE A 264 -12.93 3.49 -1.63
C PHE A 264 -14.11 3.48 -0.66
N LYS A 265 -14.98 2.47 -0.76
CA LYS A 265 -16.09 2.27 0.17
C LYS A 265 -15.61 2.17 1.61
N GLN A 266 -14.62 1.32 1.90
CA GLN A 266 -14.08 1.19 3.25
C GLN A 266 -13.45 2.48 3.78
N PHE A 267 -12.80 3.25 2.90
CA PHE A 267 -12.29 4.56 3.25
C PHE A 267 -13.43 5.52 3.65
N ILE A 268 -14.47 5.64 2.83
CA ILE A 268 -15.61 6.53 3.11
C ILE A 268 -16.35 6.09 4.38
N ASP A 269 -16.68 4.82 4.52
CA ASP A 269 -17.37 4.28 5.69
C ASP A 269 -16.57 4.58 6.97
N GLY A 270 -15.25 4.34 6.95
CA GLY A 270 -14.36 4.68 8.08
C GLY A 270 -14.30 6.18 8.39
N ARG A 271 -14.34 7.05 7.38
CA ARG A 271 -14.44 8.50 7.60
C ARG A 271 -15.77 8.91 8.22
N LEU A 272 -16.88 8.34 7.76
CA LEU A 272 -18.21 8.62 8.28
C LEU A 272 -18.35 8.16 9.73
N ASP A 273 -17.82 6.99 10.07
CA ASP A 273 -17.84 6.47 11.45
C ASP A 273 -17.13 7.43 12.42
N LEU A 274 -15.94 7.94 12.04
CA LEU A 274 -15.18 8.90 12.84
C LEU A 274 -15.88 10.26 12.98
N LEU A 275 -16.56 10.73 11.93
CA LEU A 275 -17.32 11.99 11.99
C LEU A 275 -18.56 11.85 12.87
N ASN A 276 -19.29 10.74 12.74
CA ASN A 276 -20.52 10.48 13.49
C ASN A 276 -20.27 10.11 14.96
N SER A 277 -19.08 9.58 15.29
CA SER A 277 -18.65 9.38 16.69
C SER A 277 -18.18 10.66 17.38
N GLY A 278 -17.96 11.74 16.62
CA GLY A 278 -17.43 13.01 17.12
C GLY A 278 -15.92 13.03 17.34
N GLU A 279 -15.19 11.97 16.98
CA GLU A 279 -13.73 11.93 17.03
C GLU A 279 -13.09 12.81 15.94
N GLY A 280 -13.75 12.90 14.78
CA GLY A 280 -13.19 13.56 13.61
C GLY A 280 -11.93 12.85 13.09
N PHE A 281 -11.21 13.51 12.18
CA PHE A 281 -9.95 12.99 11.65
C PHE A 281 -9.04 14.13 11.18
N SER A 282 -7.73 13.92 11.28
CA SER A 282 -6.70 14.86 10.80
C SER A 282 -5.42 14.08 10.52
N ASP A 283 -5.41 13.34 9.43
CA ASP A 283 -4.20 12.61 8.99
C ASP A 283 -3.52 13.31 7.80
N VAL A 284 -2.39 12.76 7.38
CA VAL A 284 -1.53 13.36 6.35
C VAL A 284 -2.25 13.54 5.01
N PHE A 285 -3.25 12.70 4.72
CA PHE A 285 -4.06 12.86 3.51
C PHE A 285 -4.96 14.10 3.60
N GLU A 286 -5.57 14.32 4.77
CA GLU A 286 -6.43 15.48 5.00
C GLU A 286 -5.64 16.79 5.03
N GLU A 287 -4.41 16.75 5.54
CA GLU A 287 -3.45 17.86 5.45
C GLU A 287 -3.09 18.17 3.99
N GLU A 288 -2.84 17.15 3.16
CA GLU A 288 -2.51 17.33 1.76
C GLU A 288 -3.68 17.90 0.95
N ILE A 289 -4.93 17.51 1.25
CA ILE A 289 -6.13 18.13 0.66
C ILE A 289 -6.18 19.62 1.03
N ASN A 290 -5.93 19.97 2.30
CA ASN A 290 -5.98 21.36 2.77
C ASN A 290 -4.90 22.25 2.13
N MET A 291 -3.73 21.69 1.83
CA MET A 291 -2.64 22.42 1.18
C MET A 291 -2.82 22.56 -0.33
N GLY A 292 -3.65 21.71 -0.95
CA GLY A 292 -3.96 21.78 -2.37
C GLY A 292 -5.15 22.70 -2.67
N GLU A 293 -5.23 23.19 -3.91
CA GLU A 293 -6.42 23.87 -4.45
C GLU A 293 -7.55 22.87 -4.76
N TYR A 294 -7.74 21.85 -3.92
CA TYR A 294 -8.75 20.79 -4.10
C TYR A 294 -10.00 20.99 -3.23
N ALA A 295 -10.05 22.11 -2.50
CA ALA A 295 -11.18 22.56 -1.69
C ALA A 295 -12.28 23.19 -2.55
#